data_AF-A0A257JHB3-F1
#
_entry.id   AF-A0A257JHB3-F1
#
_cell.length_a   1.000
_cell.length_b   1.000
_cell.length_c   1.000
_cell.angle_alpha   90.00
_cell.angle_beta   90.00
_cell.angle_gamma   90.00
#
_symmetry.space_group_name_H-M   'P 1'
#
loop_
_entity.id
_entity.type
_entity.pdbx_description
1 polymer ?
#
loop_
_entity_poly.entity_id
_entity_poly.type
_entity_poly.pdbx_seq_one_letter_code
_entity_poly.pdbx_strand_id
1 'polypeptide(L)'
;MNDEKPERVAVRNITDLARLADQVETAQPMAGLIAMVDELHVNTSLAGFEALMRGKPVTVHGVPFYAGWGLTTDLGEVPSRRTRRRTLDELVAAALLLYPRYLDPVTGLPCPAEVLVERLSHGAPKLSPVASAVISVRRGVGGIRRLIRK
;
A
#
# COMPACT_ATOMS: atom_id res chain seq x y z
N MET A 1 0.97 -2.49 39.04
CA MET A 1 0.51 -3.38 37.96
C MET A 1 1.66 -3.41 36.97
N ASN A 2 2.47 -4.47 36.96
CA ASN A 2 3.66 -4.54 36.12
C ASN A 2 3.22 -4.76 34.67
N ASP A 3 3.24 -3.70 33.85
CA ASP A 3 3.17 -3.81 32.39
C ASP A 3 4.51 -4.34 31.88
N GLU A 4 4.72 -5.65 32.00
CA GLU A 4 5.75 -6.31 31.21
C GLU A 4 5.33 -6.22 29.74
N LYS A 5 6.01 -5.35 28.99
CA LYS A 5 5.83 -5.24 27.54
C LYS A 5 6.11 -6.63 26.95
N PRO A 6 5.16 -7.23 26.21
CA PRO A 6 5.32 -8.59 25.71
C PRO A 6 6.63 -8.72 24.94
N GLU A 7 7.33 -9.83 25.17
CA GLU A 7 8.59 -10.14 24.49
C GLU A 7 8.39 -10.03 22.97
N ARG A 8 9.26 -9.28 22.30
CA ARG A 8 9.17 -9.13 20.85
C ARG A 8 9.53 -10.46 20.18
N VAL A 9 8.51 -11.17 19.71
CA VAL A 9 8.69 -12.35 18.87
C VAL A 9 9.28 -11.92 17.53
N ALA A 10 10.55 -12.24 17.30
CA ALA A 10 11.20 -11.98 16.02
C ALA A 10 10.70 -13.00 14.99
N VAL A 11 9.84 -12.57 14.06
CA VAL A 11 9.44 -13.37 12.90
C VAL A 11 10.58 -13.37 11.88
N ARG A 12 11.21 -14.52 11.64
CA ARG A 12 12.34 -14.68 10.72
C ARG A 12 11.99 -15.53 9.50
N ASN A 13 10.99 -16.38 9.61
CA ASN A 13 10.52 -17.25 8.53
C ASN A 13 9.00 -17.48 8.60
N ILE A 14 8.46 -18.21 7.62
CA ILE A 14 7.02 -18.49 7.54
C ILE A 14 6.52 -19.42 8.65
N THR A 15 7.38 -20.30 9.16
CA THR A 15 7.08 -21.22 10.27
C THR A 15 6.87 -20.47 11.58
N ASP A 16 7.57 -19.34 11.77
CA ASP A 16 7.36 -18.46 12.93
C ASP A 16 5.97 -17.81 12.88
N LEU A 17 5.42 -17.55 11.69
CA LEU A 17 4.08 -16.98 11.51
C LEU A 17 2.97 -17.96 11.88
N ALA A 18 3.17 -19.27 11.72
CA ALA A 18 2.18 -20.29 12.08
C ALA A 18 1.85 -20.30 13.58
N ARG A 19 2.68 -19.67 14.43
CA ARG A 19 2.40 -19.49 15.87
C ARG A 19 1.66 -18.20 16.19
N LEU A 20 1.52 -17.30 15.22
CA LEU A 20 0.98 -15.95 15.38
C LEU A 20 -0.32 -15.73 14.58
N ALA A 21 -0.58 -16.57 13.59
CA ALA A 21 -1.76 -16.51 12.74
C ALA A 21 -2.30 -17.93 12.49
N ASP A 22 -3.62 -18.07 12.50
CA ASP A 22 -4.31 -19.33 12.19
C ASP A 22 -4.05 -19.78 10.74
N GLN A 23 -3.87 -18.82 9.83
CA GLN A 23 -3.57 -19.06 8.43
C GLN A 23 -2.61 -18.00 7.86
N VAL A 24 -1.70 -18.44 7.00
CA VAL A 24 -0.78 -17.58 6.27
C VAL A 24 -1.03 -17.73 4.77
N GLU A 25 -1.51 -16.65 4.15
CA GLU A 25 -1.76 -16.59 2.71
C GLU A 25 -0.60 -15.93 1.97
N THR A 26 -0.12 -16.56 0.89
CA THR A 26 1.06 -16.11 0.11
C THR A 26 0.88 -16.14 -1.40
N ALA A 27 -0.22 -16.71 -1.89
CA ALA A 27 -0.50 -16.92 -3.30
C ALA A 27 -1.60 -15.97 -3.83
N GLN A 28 -2.60 -15.63 -3.01
CA GLN A 28 -3.72 -14.81 -3.44
C GLN A 28 -3.39 -13.32 -3.52
N PRO A 29 -3.96 -12.58 -4.49
CA PRO A 29 -3.79 -11.15 -4.58
C PRO A 29 -4.50 -10.44 -3.42
N MET A 30 -3.84 -9.41 -2.88
CA MET A 30 -4.33 -8.64 -1.73
C MET A 30 -5.75 -8.09 -1.93
N ALA A 31 -6.08 -7.62 -3.15
CA ALA A 31 -7.41 -7.10 -3.46
C ALA A 31 -8.53 -8.13 -3.24
N GLY A 32 -8.28 -9.40 -3.58
CA GLY A 32 -9.23 -10.48 -3.34
C GLY A 32 -9.38 -10.80 -1.85
N LEU A 33 -8.26 -10.81 -1.12
CA LEU A 33 -8.25 -11.02 0.32
C LEU A 33 -9.01 -9.93 1.07
N ILE A 34 -8.79 -8.66 0.73
CA ILE A 34 -9.50 -7.52 1.33
C ILE A 34 -11.02 -7.65 1.15
N ALA A 35 -11.49 -8.17 0.01
CA ALA A 35 -12.92 -8.35 -0.21
C ALA A 35 -13.56 -9.35 0.75
N MET A 36 -12.79 -10.38 1.16
CA MET A 36 -13.27 -11.50 1.99
C MET A 36 -13.22 -11.24 3.50
N VAL A 37 -12.41 -10.29 3.98
CA VAL A 37 -12.26 -10.03 5.42
C VAL A 37 -13.35 -9.10 5.95
N ASP A 38 -13.70 -9.26 7.22
CA ASP A 38 -14.61 -8.35 7.93
C ASP A 38 -13.91 -7.04 8.33
N GLU A 39 -12.64 -7.12 8.72
CA GLU A 39 -11.79 -6.00 9.12
C GLU A 39 -10.33 -6.25 8.71
N LEU A 40 -9.58 -5.18 8.42
CA LEU A 40 -8.15 -5.28 8.13
C LEU A 40 -7.30 -4.57 9.19
N HIS A 41 -6.38 -5.31 9.80
CA HIS A 41 -5.35 -4.76 10.68
C HIS A 41 -4.03 -4.58 9.92
N VAL A 42 -3.45 -3.38 9.98
CA VAL A 42 -2.17 -3.08 9.31
C VAL A 42 -1.26 -2.27 10.21
N ASN A 43 0.05 -2.33 9.97
CA ASN A 43 0.98 -1.36 10.57
C ASN A 43 0.93 -0.05 9.77
N THR A 44 1.67 0.03 8.65
CA THR A 44 1.72 1.21 7.76
C THR A 44 1.52 0.85 6.28
N SER A 45 1.01 -0.34 5.98
CA SER A 45 0.83 -0.84 4.61
C SER A 45 -0.16 0.01 3.81
N LEU A 46 0.06 0.18 2.51
CA LEU A 46 -0.92 0.82 1.62
C LEU A 46 -2.23 0.02 1.53
N ALA A 47 -2.20 -1.28 1.84
CA ALA A 47 -3.38 -2.14 1.89
C ALA A 47 -4.50 -1.59 2.80
N GLY A 48 -4.16 -0.88 3.87
CA GLY A 48 -5.17 -0.22 4.72
C GLY A 48 -5.93 0.88 3.99
N PHE A 49 -5.25 1.71 3.20
CA PHE A 49 -5.92 2.73 2.37
C PHE A 49 -6.82 2.08 1.30
N GLU A 50 -6.34 1.00 0.69
CA GLU A 50 -7.10 0.20 -0.25
C GLU A 50 -8.36 -0.45 0.37
N ALA A 51 -8.29 -0.88 1.62
CA ALA A 51 -9.42 -1.42 2.36
C ALA A 51 -10.45 -0.33 2.70
N LEU A 52 -10.01 0.87 3.09
CA LEU A 52 -10.90 2.02 3.28
C LEU A 52 -11.70 2.34 2.01
N MET A 53 -11.04 2.38 0.83
CA MET A 53 -11.70 2.60 -0.46
C MET A 53 -12.75 1.54 -0.79
N ARG A 54 -12.66 0.35 -0.20
CA ARG A 54 -13.61 -0.76 -0.35
C ARG A 54 -14.65 -0.81 0.77
N GLY A 55 -14.70 0.21 1.63
CA GLY A 55 -15.65 0.30 2.74
C GLY A 55 -15.39 -0.69 3.87
N LYS A 56 -14.17 -1.24 3.97
CA LYS A 56 -13.79 -2.15 5.04
C LYS A 56 -13.34 -1.37 6.29
N PRO A 57 -13.75 -1.78 7.51
CA PRO A 57 -13.12 -1.34 8.74
C PRO A 57 -11.61 -1.59 8.71
N VAL A 58 -10.84 -0.61 9.20
CA VAL A 58 -9.37 -0.70 9.23
C VAL A 58 -8.85 -0.24 10.59
N THR A 59 -8.07 -1.10 11.22
CA THR A 59 -7.28 -0.79 12.41
C THR A 59 -5.81 -0.62 12.04
N VAL A 60 -5.21 0.50 12.46
CA VAL A 60 -3.80 0.80 12.20
C VAL A 60 -2.97 0.76 13.48
N HIS A 61 -1.97 -0.12 13.48
CA HIS A 61 -0.98 -0.26 14.55
C HIS A 61 0.18 0.73 14.44
N GLY A 62 0.41 1.25 13.23
CA GLY A 62 1.36 2.32 12.96
C GLY A 62 0.65 3.65 12.70
N VAL A 63 1.36 4.57 12.03
CA VAL A 63 0.80 5.88 11.67
C VAL A 63 0.99 6.21 10.19
N PRO A 64 0.37 5.45 9.27
CA PRO A 64 0.42 5.74 7.84
C PRO A 64 -0.25 7.08 7.50
N PHE A 65 -0.16 7.54 6.24
CA PHE A 65 -0.68 8.85 5.84
C PHE A 65 -2.21 9.00 6.04
N TYR A 66 -2.94 7.88 6.01
CA TYR A 66 -4.40 7.80 6.13
C TYR A 66 -4.92 7.64 7.58
N ALA A 67 -4.03 7.44 8.56
CA ALA A 67 -4.38 7.36 9.98
C ALA A 67 -4.66 8.74 10.61
N GLY A 68 -5.43 8.81 11.69
CA GLY A 68 -5.62 10.06 12.44
C GLY A 68 -6.62 11.05 11.82
N TRP A 69 -7.37 10.62 10.80
CA TRP A 69 -8.38 11.45 10.14
C TRP A 69 -9.82 11.02 10.46
N GLY A 70 -9.99 10.08 11.41
CA GLY A 70 -11.29 9.56 11.81
C GLY A 70 -11.90 8.52 10.86
N LEU A 71 -11.08 7.94 9.97
CA LEU A 71 -11.48 6.87 9.05
C LEU A 71 -11.00 5.48 9.49
N THR A 72 -10.12 5.43 10.50
CA THR A 72 -9.47 4.22 11.00
C THR A 72 -9.58 4.16 12.52
N THR A 73 -9.49 2.95 13.07
CA THR A 73 -9.17 2.77 14.50
C THR A 73 -7.66 2.90 14.66
N ASP A 74 -7.20 4.00 15.24
CA ASP A 74 -5.77 4.31 15.38
C ASP A 74 -5.24 3.81 16.72
N LEU A 75 -4.34 2.81 16.69
CA LEU A 75 -3.64 2.31 17.89
C LEU A 75 -2.25 2.93 18.06
N GLY A 76 -1.66 3.44 16.97
CA GLY A 76 -0.40 4.19 17.01
C GLY A 76 -0.57 5.64 17.50
N GLU A 77 0.50 6.24 17.99
CA GLU A 77 0.51 7.65 18.43
C GLU A 77 0.32 8.62 17.25
N VAL A 78 -0.91 9.03 17.00
CA VAL A 78 -1.25 9.97 15.93
C VAL A 78 -0.58 11.34 16.18
N PRO A 79 0.16 11.90 15.20
CA PRO A 79 0.76 13.22 15.31
C PRO A 79 -0.27 14.29 15.65
N SER A 80 0.07 15.16 16.60
CA SER A 80 -0.79 16.26 17.10
C SER A 80 -1.30 17.21 16.00
N ARG A 81 -0.64 17.25 14.83
CA ARG A 81 -1.10 18.03 13.67
C ARG A 81 -2.33 17.46 12.95
N ARG A 82 -2.70 16.19 13.17
CA ARG A 82 -3.87 15.55 12.54
C ARG A 82 -5.09 15.69 13.45
N THR A 83 -5.67 16.89 13.46
CA THR A 83 -6.77 17.25 14.38
C THR A 83 -8.16 17.21 13.74
N ARG A 84 -8.23 17.13 12.41
CA ARG A 84 -9.48 17.21 11.67
C ARG A 84 -10.00 15.82 11.35
N ARG A 85 -11.31 15.63 11.40
CA ARG A 85 -11.94 14.51 10.69
C ARG A 85 -12.02 14.79 9.20
N ARG A 86 -11.77 13.79 8.37
CA ARG A 86 -11.87 13.86 6.90
C ARG A 86 -12.85 12.81 6.39
N THR A 87 -13.48 13.06 5.26
CA THR A 87 -14.19 12.02 4.52
C THR A 87 -13.21 11.15 3.73
N LEU A 88 -13.67 9.96 3.32
CA LEU A 88 -12.89 9.10 2.44
C LEU A 88 -12.57 9.80 1.11
N ASP A 89 -13.54 10.51 0.52
CA ASP A 89 -13.37 11.25 -0.73
C ASP A 89 -12.33 12.37 -0.61
N GLU A 90 -12.31 13.11 0.50
CA GLU A 90 -11.28 14.13 0.76
C GLU A 90 -9.88 13.50 0.80
N LEU A 91 -9.74 12.34 1.45
CA LEU A 91 -8.48 11.62 1.53
C LEU A 91 -8.04 11.06 0.18
N VAL A 92 -8.98 10.49 -0.59
CA VAL A 92 -8.76 9.99 -1.95
C VAL A 92 -8.32 11.13 -2.87
N ALA A 93 -9.02 12.25 -2.86
CA ALA A 93 -8.66 13.42 -3.66
C ALA A 93 -7.26 13.93 -3.31
N ALA A 94 -6.93 14.03 -2.01
CA ALA A 94 -5.60 14.43 -1.58
C ALA A 94 -4.52 13.45 -2.05
N ALA A 95 -4.72 12.14 -1.85
CA ALA A 95 -3.70 11.13 -2.07
C ALA A 95 -3.52 10.70 -3.53
N LEU A 96 -4.60 10.73 -4.33
CA LEU A 96 -4.62 10.20 -5.70
C LEU A 96 -4.83 11.26 -6.77
N LEU A 97 -5.30 12.47 -6.44
CA LEU A 97 -5.53 13.52 -7.43
C LEU A 97 -4.58 14.70 -7.28
N LEU A 98 -4.44 15.23 -6.05
CA LEU A 98 -3.72 16.48 -5.80
C LEU A 98 -2.24 16.29 -5.48
N TYR A 99 -1.90 15.27 -4.70
CA TYR A 99 -0.51 15.03 -4.26
C TYR A 99 0.40 14.46 -5.37
N PRO A 100 -0.01 13.42 -6.13
CA PRO A 100 0.85 12.80 -7.13
C PRO A 100 0.80 13.53 -8.48
N ARG A 101 1.80 13.25 -9.33
CA ARG A 101 1.80 13.59 -10.75
C ARG A 101 1.85 12.31 -11.56
N TYR A 102 1.04 12.23 -12.61
CA TYR A 102 0.98 11.06 -13.47
C TYR A 102 1.53 11.37 -14.86
N LEU A 103 2.13 10.35 -15.47
CA LEU A 103 2.55 10.36 -16.86
C LEU A 103 1.72 9.34 -17.61
N ASP A 104 1.20 9.75 -18.76
CA ASP A 104 0.52 8.85 -19.66
C ASP A 104 1.54 7.88 -20.25
N PRO A 105 1.39 6.56 -20.06
CA PRO A 105 2.35 5.56 -20.53
C PRO A 105 2.42 5.46 -22.07
N VAL A 106 1.42 5.95 -22.78
CA VAL A 106 1.35 5.93 -24.25
C VAL A 106 1.99 7.19 -24.85
N THR A 107 1.67 8.37 -24.32
CA THR A 107 2.17 9.64 -24.88
C THR A 107 3.45 10.14 -24.20
N GLY A 108 3.72 9.72 -22.97
CA GLY A 108 4.82 10.23 -22.14
C GLY A 108 4.58 11.63 -21.57
N LEU A 109 3.40 12.20 -21.77
CA LEU A 109 3.03 13.54 -21.29
C LEU A 109 2.34 13.48 -19.91
N PRO A 110 2.35 14.59 -19.14
CA PRO A 110 1.53 14.69 -17.93
C PRO A 110 0.06 14.38 -18.21
N CYS A 111 -0.56 13.60 -17.32
CA CYS A 111 -1.99 13.27 -17.41
C CYS A 111 -2.64 13.27 -16.03
N PRO A 112 -3.98 13.37 -15.96
CA PRO A 112 -4.71 13.21 -14.70
C PRO A 112 -4.84 11.72 -14.34
N ALA A 113 -5.20 11.42 -13.09
CA ALA A 113 -5.24 10.06 -12.55
C ALA A 113 -6.22 9.16 -13.34
N GLU A 114 -7.34 9.73 -13.76
CA GLU A 114 -8.44 9.09 -14.48
C GLU A 114 -7.96 8.50 -15.81
N VAL A 115 -7.15 9.27 -16.56
CA VAL A 115 -6.57 8.81 -17.84
C VAL A 115 -5.62 7.63 -17.59
N LEU A 116 -4.80 7.70 -16.54
CA LEU A 116 -3.90 6.59 -16.21
C LEU A 116 -4.67 5.33 -15.82
N VAL A 117 -5.69 5.44 -14.97
CA VAL A 117 -6.53 4.32 -14.53
C VAL A 117 -7.25 3.70 -15.72
N GLU A 118 -7.85 4.51 -16.60
CA GLU A 118 -8.50 4.04 -17.81
C GLU A 118 -7.54 3.26 -18.71
N ARG A 119 -6.31 3.75 -18.91
CA ARG A 119 -5.32 3.03 -19.72
C ARG A 119 -4.91 1.70 -19.09
N LEU A 120 -4.71 1.66 -17.78
CA LEU A 120 -4.34 0.44 -17.07
C LEU A 120 -5.47 -0.60 -17.04
N SER A 121 -6.74 -0.17 -17.00
CA SER A 121 -7.90 -1.07 -16.97
C SER A 121 -8.14 -1.77 -18.32
N HIS A 122 -7.77 -1.14 -19.44
CA HIS A 122 -7.87 -1.72 -20.78
C HIS A 122 -6.66 -2.60 -21.16
N GLY A 123 -5.77 -2.90 -20.22
CA GLY A 123 -4.60 -3.76 -20.41
C GLY A 123 -3.27 -3.02 -20.27
N ALA A 124 -2.16 -3.77 -20.30
CA ALA A 124 -0.84 -3.17 -20.13
C ALA A 124 -0.55 -2.17 -21.26
N PRO A 125 -0.35 -0.88 -20.96
CA PRO A 125 -0.14 0.13 -21.98
C PRO A 125 1.18 -0.13 -22.70
N LYS A 126 1.19 0.02 -24.02
CA LYS A 126 2.43 -0.03 -24.81
C LYS A 126 3.28 1.19 -24.44
N LEU A 127 4.32 0.95 -23.65
CA LEU A 127 5.28 1.96 -23.25
C LEU A 127 6.02 2.50 -24.47
N SER A 128 6.43 3.77 -24.43
CA SER A 128 7.30 4.34 -25.46
C SER A 128 8.61 3.53 -25.57
N PRO A 129 9.25 3.50 -26.75
CA PRO A 129 10.52 2.77 -26.94
C PRO A 129 11.60 3.22 -25.95
N VAL A 130 11.65 4.52 -25.67
CA VAL A 130 12.60 5.12 -24.71
C VAL A 130 12.31 4.66 -23.28
N ALA A 131 11.05 4.71 -22.84
CA ALA A 131 10.67 4.24 -21.50
C ALA A 131 10.96 2.74 -21.33
N SER A 132 10.67 1.95 -22.38
CA SER A 132 10.95 0.51 -22.41
C SER A 132 12.45 0.21 -22.31
N ALA A 133 13.29 0.95 -23.03
CA ALA A 133 14.75 0.82 -22.97
C ALA A 133 15.29 1.15 -21.57
N VAL A 134 14.86 2.27 -20.97
CA VAL A 134 15.28 2.67 -19.62
C VAL A 134 14.87 1.64 -18.57
N ILE A 135 13.64 1.11 -18.65
CA ILE A 135 13.17 0.05 -17.74
C ILE A 135 13.99 -1.23 -17.90
N SER A 136 14.29 -1.64 -19.14
CA SER A 136 15.12 -2.82 -19.42
C SER A 136 16.53 -2.68 -18.84
N VAL A 137 17.18 -1.52 -19.02
CA VAL A 137 18.49 -1.24 -18.41
C VAL A 137 18.41 -1.31 -16.88
N ARG A 138 17.41 -0.66 -16.27
CA ARG A 138 17.22 -0.67 -14.81
C ARG A 138 16.97 -2.08 -14.27
N ARG A 139 16.19 -2.91 -14.97
CA ARG A 139 15.97 -4.32 -14.60
C ARG A 139 17.26 -5.12 -14.67
N GLY A 140 18.07 -4.95 -15.72
CA GLY A 140 19.38 -5.59 -15.85
C GLY A 140 20.34 -5.23 -14.71
N VAL A 141 20.46 -3.94 -14.41
CA VAL A 141 21.28 -3.44 -13.28
C VAL A 141 20.78 -4.01 -11.93
N GLY A 142 19.45 -4.06 -11.73
CA GLY A 142 18.84 -4.63 -10.53
C GLY A 142 19.13 -6.13 -10.37
N GLY A 143 19.13 -6.89 -11.47
CA GLY A 143 19.49 -8.31 -11.50
C GLY A 143 20.95 -8.55 -11.13
N ILE A 144 21.87 -7.79 -11.74
CA ILE A 144 23.31 -7.87 -11.46
C ILE A 144 23.59 -7.58 -9.97
N ARG A 145 22.99 -6.50 -9.43
CA ARG A 145 23.13 -6.16 -8.01
C ARG A 145 22.61 -7.23 -7.07
N ARG A 146 21.58 -7.99 -7.47
CA ARG A 146 21.02 -9.09 -6.68
C ARG A 146 21.92 -10.33 -6.68
N LEU A 147 22.68 -10.53 -7.76
CA LEU A 147 23.66 -11.61 -7.89
C LEU A 147 24.91 -11.36 -7.04
N ILE A 148 25.39 -10.11 -7.01
CA ILE A 148 26.60 -9.70 -6.27
C ILE A 148 26.35 -9.63 -4.75
N ARG A 149 25.09 -9.64 -4.31
CA ARG A 149 24.69 -9.54 -2.88
C ARG A 149 24.33 -10.90 -2.25
N LYS A 150 24.62 -12.01 -2.93
CA LYS A 150 24.67 -13.37 -2.37
C LYS A 150 26.13 -13.74 -2.09
#